data_AF-A0A371FCQ7-F1
#
_entry.id   AF-A0A371FCQ7-F1
#
_cell.length_a   1.000
_cell.length_b   1.000
_cell.length_c   1.000
_cell.angle_alpha   90.00
_cell.angle_beta   90.00
_cell.angle_gamma   90.00
#
_symmetry.space_group_name_H-M   'P 1'
#
loop_
_entity.id
_entity.type
_entity.pdbx_description
1 polymer ?
#
loop_
_entity_poly.entity_id
_entity_poly.type
_entity_poly.pdbx_seq_one_letter_code
_entity_poly.pdbx_strand_id
1 'polypeptide(L)'
;GGFPPGLSVGQVNRVTGKQQLQNNEILLRKLGILNVIQAMELAPELVYPLYIAASVDWYDRGEELLKKKANGANLDDLNLINRLFLLFNVEQIDSESRVSPGSPALKAKLMSIFCRSIAAANNFPSTLQCISGCIYGSGTTSRLKQLGMEFTVWVFKHAKIDQLKLMGPVILSGIMKSLDNYPSSEADASAREVKTYAFQAIGLLAQRMPHLFREKIDMSPRLFHALKDESQPLRFVVQEATISLAEAY
;
A
#
# COMPACT_ATOMS: atom_id res chain seq x y z
N GLY A 1 -27.86 8.75 2.29
CA GLY A 1 -26.73 9.57 1.83
C GLY A 1 -25.55 9.28 2.71
N GLY A 2 -24.50 8.67 2.17
CA GLY A 2 -23.34 8.24 2.96
C GLY A 2 -22.43 9.42 3.31
N PHE A 3 -21.81 9.35 4.48
CA PHE A 3 -20.81 10.31 4.93
C PHE A 3 -19.57 10.26 4.02
N PRO A 4 -18.89 11.39 3.77
CA PRO A 4 -17.70 11.41 2.94
C PRO A 4 -16.59 10.49 3.51
N PRO A 5 -15.84 9.78 2.65
CA PRO A 5 -14.69 8.98 3.07
C PRO A 5 -13.69 9.86 3.84
N GLY A 6 -13.13 9.37 4.95
CA GLY A 6 -12.12 10.09 5.72
C GLY A 6 -12.65 11.07 6.78
N LEU A 7 -13.97 11.10 7.06
CA LEU A 7 -14.52 11.82 8.22
C LEU A 7 -15.44 10.94 9.07
N SER A 8 -15.41 11.12 10.39
CA SER A 8 -16.36 10.52 11.33
C SER A 8 -17.66 11.32 11.39
N VAL A 9 -18.74 10.70 11.90
CA VAL A 9 -20.05 11.34 12.06
C VAL A 9 -19.94 12.60 12.93
N GLY A 10 -19.17 12.55 14.01
CA GLY A 10 -18.91 13.72 14.88
C GLY A 10 -18.16 14.84 14.16
N GLN A 11 -17.20 14.52 13.29
CA GLN A 11 -16.47 15.53 12.51
C GLN A 11 -17.34 16.17 11.44
N VAL A 12 -18.18 15.39 10.75
CA VAL A 12 -19.12 15.93 9.78
C VAL A 12 -20.08 16.88 10.48
N ASN A 13 -20.67 16.48 11.60
CA ASN A 13 -21.60 17.31 12.38
C ASN A 13 -20.94 18.61 12.88
N ARG A 14 -19.66 18.57 13.24
CA ARG A 14 -18.89 19.76 13.64
C ARG A 14 -18.65 20.73 12.48
N VAL A 15 -18.50 20.23 11.26
CA VAL A 15 -18.24 21.05 10.06
C VAL A 15 -19.51 21.55 9.39
N THR A 16 -20.59 20.76 9.36
CA THR A 16 -21.88 21.16 8.77
C THR A 16 -22.74 21.97 9.74
N GLY A 17 -22.58 21.79 11.06
CA GLY A 17 -23.46 22.44 12.03
C GLY A 17 -24.93 22.03 11.82
N LYS A 18 -25.86 22.99 11.90
CA LYS A 18 -27.31 22.76 11.72
C LYS A 18 -27.77 22.79 10.26
N GLN A 19 -26.95 23.25 9.32
CA GLN A 19 -27.30 23.36 7.89
C GLN A 19 -26.51 22.34 7.08
N GLN A 20 -27.21 21.54 6.27
CA GLN A 20 -26.54 20.68 5.30
C GLN A 20 -25.89 21.56 4.22
N LEU A 21 -24.56 21.53 4.15
CA LEU A 21 -23.80 22.23 3.13
C LEU A 21 -24.08 21.61 1.76
N GLN A 22 -24.37 22.44 0.76
CA GLN A 22 -24.55 21.96 -0.61
C GLN A 22 -23.20 21.53 -1.20
N ASN A 23 -23.20 20.53 -2.08
CA ASN A 23 -21.97 19.96 -2.68
C ASN A 23 -21.08 21.02 -3.33
N ASN A 24 -21.66 22.02 -4.00
CA ASN A 24 -20.92 23.12 -4.64
C ASN A 24 -20.23 24.04 -3.63
N GLU A 25 -20.87 24.33 -2.49
CA GLU A 25 -20.28 25.17 -1.44
C GLU A 25 -19.10 24.47 -0.77
N ILE A 26 -19.20 23.15 -0.53
CA ILE A 26 -18.10 22.34 -0.01
C ILE A 26 -16.91 22.38 -0.96
N LEU A 27 -17.17 22.24 -2.27
CA LEU A 27 -16.13 22.26 -3.28
C LEU A 27 -15.40 23.60 -3.34
N LEU A 28 -16.15 24.72 -3.34
CA LEU A 28 -15.56 26.07 -3.30
C LEU A 28 -14.74 26.31 -2.03
N ARG A 29 -15.20 25.83 -0.87
CA ARG A 29 -14.45 25.92 0.39
C ARG A 29 -13.16 25.11 0.36
N LYS A 30 -13.20 23.87 -0.14
CA LYS A 30 -11.98 23.04 -0.31
C LYS A 30 -10.97 23.73 -1.23
N LEU A 31 -11.43 24.32 -2.33
CA LEU A 31 -10.57 25.09 -3.24
C LEU A 31 -9.96 26.33 -2.56
N GLY A 32 -10.77 27.05 -1.78
CA GLY A 32 -10.30 28.19 -0.99
C GLY A 32 -9.18 27.78 -0.03
N ILE A 33 -9.33 26.66 0.68
CA ILE A 33 -8.29 26.12 1.57
C ILE A 33 -7.01 25.80 0.80
N LEU A 34 -7.10 25.17 -0.37
CA LEU A 34 -5.93 24.85 -1.20
C LEU A 34 -5.19 26.12 -1.67
N ASN A 35 -5.93 27.16 -2.06
CA ASN A 35 -5.35 28.43 -2.48
C ASN A 35 -4.67 29.15 -1.31
N VAL A 36 -5.24 29.10 -0.11
CA VAL A 36 -4.59 29.66 1.10
C VAL A 36 -3.30 28.89 1.40
N ILE A 37 -3.33 27.56 1.43
CA ILE A 37 -2.13 26.74 1.66
C ILE A 37 -1.06 27.02 0.60
N GLN A 38 -1.47 27.15 -0.67
CA GLN A 38 -0.56 27.52 -1.76
C GLN A 38 0.10 28.88 -1.52
N ALA A 39 -0.66 29.88 -1.04
CA ALA A 39 -0.15 31.22 -0.75
C ALA A 39 0.76 31.28 0.50
N MET A 40 0.63 30.33 1.43
CA MET A 40 1.47 30.26 2.63
C MET A 40 2.90 29.77 2.36
N GLU A 41 3.18 29.22 1.17
CA GLU A 41 4.51 28.75 0.75
C GLU A 41 5.23 27.87 1.79
N LEU A 42 4.46 26.97 2.41
CA LEU A 42 4.98 26.05 3.42
C LEU A 42 5.94 25.02 2.83
N ALA A 43 6.75 24.40 3.70
CA ALA A 43 7.67 23.34 3.33
C ALA A 43 6.96 22.18 2.59
N PRO A 44 7.56 21.62 1.52
CA PRO A 44 6.98 20.54 0.73
C PRO A 44 6.47 19.37 1.57
N GLU A 45 7.21 18.95 2.59
CA GLU A 45 6.88 17.82 3.47
C GLU A 45 5.60 18.05 4.30
N LEU A 46 5.29 19.31 4.63
CA LEU A 46 4.08 19.63 5.40
C LEU A 46 2.83 19.62 4.52
N VAL A 47 2.96 20.08 3.28
CA VAL A 47 1.83 20.19 2.34
C VAL A 47 1.59 18.92 1.55
N TYR A 48 2.59 18.03 1.45
CA TYR A 48 2.53 16.80 0.67
C TYR A 48 1.30 15.92 0.99
N PRO A 49 0.98 15.60 2.27
CA PRO A 49 -0.20 14.79 2.58
C PRO A 49 -1.52 15.46 2.17
N LEU A 50 -1.59 16.80 2.28
CA LEU A 50 -2.77 17.59 1.92
C LEU A 50 -3.00 17.57 0.41
N TYR A 51 -1.94 17.74 -0.39
CA TYR A 51 -2.04 17.69 -1.84
C TYR A 51 -2.32 16.29 -2.37
N ILE A 52 -1.84 15.24 -1.71
CA ILE A 52 -2.24 13.86 -2.05
C ILE A 52 -3.74 13.67 -1.84
N ALA A 53 -4.25 14.02 -0.65
CA ALA A 53 -5.68 13.91 -0.37
C ALA A 53 -6.51 14.73 -1.39
N ALA A 54 -6.07 15.95 -1.67
CA ALA A 54 -6.69 16.83 -2.65
C ALA A 54 -6.65 16.26 -4.07
N SER A 55 -5.59 15.55 -4.47
CA SER A 55 -5.48 14.96 -5.81
C SER A 55 -6.42 13.76 -6.04
N VAL A 56 -7.00 13.22 -4.99
CA VAL A 56 -7.97 12.12 -5.07
C VAL A 56 -9.39 12.65 -4.98
N ASP A 57 -9.60 13.71 -4.20
CA ASP A 57 -10.87 14.43 -4.11
C ASP A 57 -11.13 15.34 -5.35
N TRP A 58 -10.07 15.98 -5.86
CA TRP A 58 -10.13 16.95 -6.96
C TRP A 58 -8.85 16.87 -7.80
N TYR A 59 -8.87 15.90 -8.71
CA TYR A 59 -7.72 15.41 -9.46
C TYR A 59 -6.84 16.52 -10.05
N ASP A 60 -7.40 17.42 -10.87
CA ASP A 60 -6.59 18.34 -11.68
C ASP A 60 -5.75 19.30 -10.85
N ARG A 61 -6.36 19.98 -9.87
CA ARG A 61 -5.63 20.98 -9.06
C ARG A 61 -4.78 20.36 -7.97
N GLY A 62 -5.26 19.26 -7.36
CA GLY A 62 -4.45 18.55 -6.38
C GLY A 62 -3.18 18.00 -7.01
N GLU A 63 -3.29 17.43 -8.21
CA GLU A 63 -2.14 16.95 -8.99
C GLU A 63 -1.23 18.10 -9.46
N GLU A 64 -1.81 19.21 -9.90
CA GLU A 64 -1.06 20.42 -10.26
C GLU A 64 -0.21 20.92 -9.09
N LEU A 65 -0.81 21.06 -7.89
CA LEU A 65 -0.12 21.55 -6.70
C LEU A 65 0.92 20.54 -6.20
N LEU A 66 0.63 19.25 -6.26
CA LEU A 66 1.59 18.20 -5.90
C LEU A 66 2.84 18.28 -6.79
N LYS A 67 2.68 18.45 -8.10
CA LYS A 67 3.79 18.58 -9.06
C LYS A 67 4.53 19.91 -8.97
N LYS A 68 3.83 21.02 -8.72
CA LYS A 68 4.46 22.36 -8.71
C LYS A 68 5.11 22.71 -7.37
N LYS A 69 4.50 22.33 -6.25
CA LYS A 69 4.91 22.79 -4.91
C LYS A 69 5.46 21.67 -4.03
N ALA A 70 5.15 20.41 -4.32
CA ALA A 70 5.55 19.26 -3.50
C ALA A 70 6.54 18.30 -4.18
N ASN A 71 7.01 18.60 -5.39
CA ASN A 71 7.92 17.73 -6.15
C ASN A 71 9.29 17.53 -5.47
N GLY A 72 9.73 18.49 -4.65
CA GLY A 72 10.97 18.40 -3.89
C GLY A 72 10.84 17.70 -2.53
N ALA A 73 9.65 17.18 -2.17
CA ALA A 73 9.45 16.59 -0.85
C ALA A 73 10.32 15.33 -0.65
N ASN A 74 11.03 15.28 0.47
CA ASN A 74 11.84 14.12 0.81
C ASN A 74 10.97 12.93 1.24
N LEU A 75 10.80 11.95 0.35
CA LEU A 75 10.03 10.73 0.62
C LEU A 75 10.72 9.77 1.61
N ASP A 76 11.93 10.08 2.06
CA ASP A 76 12.61 9.34 3.14
C ASP A 76 12.61 10.10 4.48
N ASP A 77 11.92 11.25 4.57
CA ASP A 77 11.65 11.88 5.86
C ASP A 77 10.64 11.04 6.67
N LEU A 78 11.07 10.63 7.86
CA LEU A 78 10.28 9.81 8.77
C LEU A 78 8.99 10.53 9.21
N ASN A 79 9.03 11.86 9.39
CA ASN A 79 7.85 12.61 9.80
C ASN A 79 6.79 12.62 8.70
N LEU A 80 7.20 12.88 7.46
CA LEU A 80 6.31 12.79 6.30
C LEU A 80 5.72 11.38 6.17
N ILE A 81 6.57 10.36 6.22
CA ILE A 81 6.14 8.97 6.04
C ILE A 81 5.17 8.52 7.13
N ASN A 82 5.39 8.91 8.38
CA ASN A 82 4.44 8.64 9.46
C ASN A 82 3.08 9.30 9.20
N ARG A 83 3.04 10.54 8.71
CA ARG A 83 1.78 11.20 8.32
C ARG A 83 1.07 10.49 7.17
N LEU A 84 1.84 9.99 6.19
CA LEU A 84 1.28 9.22 5.07
C LEU A 84 0.74 7.86 5.52
N PHE A 85 1.40 7.19 6.48
CA PHE A 85 0.87 5.97 7.08
C PHE A 85 -0.40 6.22 7.89
N LEU A 86 -0.50 7.34 8.62
CA LEU A 86 -1.75 7.73 9.30
C LEU A 86 -2.89 7.97 8.29
N LEU A 87 -2.58 8.56 7.14
CA LEU A 87 -3.56 8.76 6.08
C LEU A 87 -4.02 7.42 5.45
N PHE A 88 -3.13 6.41 5.44
CA PHE A 88 -3.43 5.08 4.94
C PHE A 88 -4.22 4.23 5.94
N ASN A 89 -3.73 4.19 7.18
CA ASN A 89 -4.29 3.46 8.32
C ASN A 89 -5.20 4.40 9.10
N VAL A 90 -6.44 4.56 8.62
CA VAL A 90 -7.47 5.15 9.44
C VAL A 90 -7.82 4.13 10.54
N GLU A 91 -7.24 4.31 11.73
CA GLU A 91 -7.51 3.46 12.88
C GLU A 91 -9.02 3.43 13.16
N GLN A 92 -9.58 2.23 13.32
CA GLN A 92 -10.94 2.04 13.80
C GLN A 92 -10.99 2.37 15.30
N ILE A 93 -10.97 3.66 15.63
CA ILE A 93 -11.28 4.12 16.98
C ILE A 93 -12.79 4.32 17.05
N ASP A 94 -13.39 3.72 18.07
CA ASP A 94 -14.78 3.80 18.58
C ASP A 94 -15.95 4.07 17.63
N SER A 95 -17.07 3.40 17.89
CA SER A 95 -18.25 3.34 17.03
C SER A 95 -18.86 4.70 16.64
N GLU A 96 -18.57 5.79 17.36
CA GLU A 96 -18.98 7.17 17.03
C GLU A 96 -17.90 8.01 16.31
N SER A 97 -16.62 7.63 16.42
CA SER A 97 -15.48 8.26 15.74
C SER A 97 -15.02 7.50 14.50
N ARG A 98 -15.79 6.50 14.04
CA ARG A 98 -15.49 5.72 12.84
C ARG A 98 -15.35 6.63 11.61
N VAL A 99 -14.10 6.91 11.30
CA VAL A 99 -13.70 7.54 10.05
C VAL A 99 -13.73 6.44 8.99
N SER A 100 -14.51 6.66 7.95
CA SER A 100 -14.56 5.77 6.79
C SER A 100 -13.15 5.65 6.18
N PRO A 101 -12.64 4.44 5.90
CA PRO A 101 -11.31 4.25 5.34
C PRO A 101 -11.08 5.16 4.13
N GLY A 102 -9.87 5.71 3.99
CA GLY A 102 -9.49 6.50 2.81
C GLY A 102 -9.89 5.76 1.52
N SER A 103 -10.36 6.51 0.52
CA SER A 103 -10.89 5.95 -0.72
C SER A 103 -9.87 4.98 -1.35
N PRO A 104 -10.31 3.92 -2.06
CA PRO A 104 -9.39 2.98 -2.72
C PRO A 104 -8.37 3.68 -3.63
N ALA A 105 -8.74 4.81 -4.24
CA ALA A 105 -7.87 5.65 -5.05
C ALA A 105 -6.74 6.31 -4.22
N LEU A 106 -7.05 6.78 -3.00
CA LEU A 106 -6.05 7.32 -2.08
C LEU A 106 -5.06 6.26 -1.63
N LYS A 107 -5.56 5.08 -1.25
CA LYS A 107 -4.72 3.94 -0.88
C LYS A 107 -3.79 3.53 -2.03
N ALA A 108 -4.31 3.46 -3.25
CA ALA A 108 -3.51 3.14 -4.44
C ALA A 108 -2.39 4.16 -4.66
N LYS A 109 -2.68 5.46 -4.54
CA LYS A 109 -1.67 6.52 -4.72
C LYS A 109 -0.59 6.46 -3.64
N LEU A 110 -0.97 6.23 -2.38
CA LEU A 110 -0.04 6.06 -1.27
C LEU A 110 0.86 4.84 -1.45
N MET A 111 0.33 3.72 -1.94
CA MET A 111 1.14 2.53 -2.24
C MET A 111 2.26 2.85 -3.24
N SER A 112 1.95 3.54 -4.34
CA SER A 112 2.94 3.91 -5.34
C SER A 112 4.04 4.84 -4.78
N ILE A 113 3.73 5.64 -3.76
CA ILE A 113 4.70 6.49 -3.07
C ILE A 113 5.58 5.65 -2.14
N PHE A 114 4.99 4.74 -1.36
CA PHE A 114 5.75 3.88 -0.45
C PHE A 114 6.72 2.95 -1.19
N CYS A 115 6.39 2.51 -2.40
CA CYS A 115 7.30 1.77 -3.30
C CYS A 115 8.53 2.58 -3.76
N ARG A 116 8.69 3.84 -3.33
CA ARG A 116 9.85 4.69 -3.64
C ARG A 116 10.59 5.16 -2.39
N SER A 117 10.16 4.73 -1.21
CA SER A 117 10.67 5.19 0.08
C SER A 117 11.33 4.03 0.84
N ILE A 118 12.59 4.21 1.20
CA ILE A 118 13.32 3.29 2.08
C ILE A 118 12.83 3.47 3.52
N ALA A 119 12.50 4.70 3.92
CA ALA A 119 11.90 4.96 5.23
C ALA A 119 10.57 4.21 5.39
N ALA A 120 9.71 4.20 4.37
CA ALA A 120 8.47 3.42 4.37
C ALA A 120 8.71 1.92 4.50
N ALA A 121 9.77 1.39 3.87
CA ALA A 121 10.11 -0.02 3.97
C ALA A 121 10.57 -0.43 5.38
N ASN A 122 11.08 0.52 6.16
CA ASN A 122 11.64 0.28 7.49
C ASN A 122 10.72 0.72 8.64
N ASN A 123 9.50 1.18 8.35
CA ASN A 123 8.59 1.75 9.35
C ASN A 123 7.65 0.72 9.98
N PHE A 124 8.21 -0.21 10.75
CA PHE A 124 7.42 -1.15 11.55
C PHE A 124 6.74 -0.44 12.74
N PRO A 125 5.47 -0.73 13.07
CA PRO A 125 4.59 -1.79 12.51
C PRO A 125 3.73 -1.35 11.32
N SER A 126 3.73 -0.06 10.97
CA SER A 126 2.85 0.53 9.96
C SER A 126 2.96 -0.15 8.59
N THR A 127 4.18 -0.49 8.16
CA THR A 127 4.45 -1.23 6.91
C THR A 127 3.73 -2.58 6.87
N LEU A 128 3.79 -3.35 7.95
CA LEU A 128 3.18 -4.69 8.02
C LEU A 128 1.65 -4.60 8.02
N GLN A 129 1.08 -3.66 8.78
CA GLN A 129 -0.37 -3.41 8.79
C GLN A 129 -0.88 -3.01 7.41
N CYS A 130 -0.10 -2.17 6.73
CA CYS A 130 -0.40 -1.70 5.39
C CYS A 130 -0.43 -2.84 4.36
N ILE A 131 0.62 -3.67 4.34
CA ILE A 131 0.68 -4.86 3.47
C ILE A 131 -0.47 -5.82 3.79
N SER A 132 -0.71 -6.10 5.06
CA SER A 132 -1.76 -7.02 5.49
C SER A 132 -3.15 -6.52 5.09
N GLY A 133 -3.40 -5.21 5.22
CA GLY A 133 -4.64 -4.57 4.80
C GLY A 133 -4.86 -4.61 3.29
N CYS A 134 -3.79 -4.49 2.49
CA CYS A 134 -3.88 -4.59 1.02
C CYS A 134 -4.11 -6.02 0.54
N ILE A 135 -3.42 -7.01 1.11
CA ILE A 135 -3.46 -8.39 0.61
C ILE A 135 -4.65 -9.17 1.19
N TYR A 136 -4.92 -9.02 2.49
CA TYR A 136 -5.91 -9.85 3.23
C TYR A 136 -7.14 -9.06 3.71
N GLY A 137 -7.19 -7.74 3.53
CA GLY A 137 -8.29 -6.92 4.03
C GLY A 137 -9.63 -7.20 3.33
N SER A 138 -10.73 -7.21 4.10
CA SER A 138 -12.09 -7.46 3.60
C SER A 138 -12.63 -6.42 2.60
N GLY A 139 -11.96 -5.27 2.48
CA GLY A 139 -12.33 -4.17 1.56
C GLY A 139 -11.27 -3.89 0.47
N THR A 140 -10.41 -4.87 0.14
CA THR A 140 -9.37 -4.69 -0.87
C THR A 140 -9.90 -4.87 -2.30
N THR A 141 -9.24 -4.26 -3.27
CA THR A 141 -9.52 -4.40 -4.72
C THR A 141 -8.38 -5.17 -5.41
N SER A 142 -8.60 -5.71 -6.61
CA SER A 142 -7.54 -6.36 -7.39
C SER A 142 -6.31 -5.45 -7.57
N ARG A 143 -6.55 -4.18 -7.90
CA ARG A 143 -5.50 -3.15 -8.00
C ARG A 143 -4.76 -2.93 -6.68
N LEU A 144 -5.47 -2.89 -5.55
CA LEU A 144 -4.83 -2.66 -4.24
C LEU A 144 -4.03 -3.89 -3.79
N LYS A 145 -4.49 -5.11 -4.10
CA LYS A 145 -3.71 -6.35 -3.89
C LYS A 145 -2.42 -6.32 -4.70
N GLN A 146 -2.49 -5.95 -5.98
CA GLN A 146 -1.32 -5.82 -6.85
C GLN A 146 -0.31 -4.83 -6.27
N LEU A 147 -0.75 -3.62 -5.94
CA LEU A 147 0.12 -2.58 -5.37
C LEU A 147 0.68 -2.98 -4.00
N GLY A 148 -0.09 -3.68 -3.18
CA GLY A 148 0.38 -4.22 -1.90
C GLY A 148 1.46 -5.30 -2.07
N MET A 149 1.34 -6.14 -3.10
CA MET A 149 2.36 -7.15 -3.40
C MET A 149 3.63 -6.53 -4.02
N GLU A 150 3.48 -5.51 -4.88
CA GLU A 150 4.61 -4.70 -5.37
C GLU A 150 5.36 -4.03 -4.21
N PHE A 151 4.62 -3.45 -3.26
CA PHE A 151 5.21 -2.88 -2.05
C PHE A 151 5.89 -3.95 -1.18
N THR A 152 5.36 -5.16 -1.14
CA THR A 152 6.00 -6.29 -0.43
C THR A 152 7.36 -6.63 -1.04
N VAL A 153 7.46 -6.69 -2.38
CA VAL A 153 8.73 -6.87 -3.10
C VAL A 153 9.70 -5.73 -2.76
N TRP A 154 9.23 -4.48 -2.75
CA TRP A 154 10.05 -3.33 -2.36
C TRP A 154 10.59 -3.44 -0.92
N VAL A 155 9.73 -3.81 0.02
CA VAL A 155 10.10 -4.02 1.43
C VAL A 155 11.14 -5.12 1.56
N PHE A 156 10.94 -6.27 0.91
CA PHE A 156 11.93 -7.36 0.93
C PHE A 156 13.26 -6.96 0.29
N LYS A 157 13.24 -6.10 -0.73
CA LYS A 157 14.48 -5.61 -1.36
C LYS A 157 15.24 -4.59 -0.49
N HIS A 158 14.55 -3.68 0.20
CA HIS A 158 15.17 -2.49 0.81
C HIS A 158 15.11 -2.41 2.33
N ALA A 159 14.27 -3.19 3.02
CA ALA A 159 14.20 -3.16 4.46
C ALA A 159 15.50 -3.72 5.10
N LYS A 160 15.84 -3.19 6.28
CA LYS A 160 16.92 -3.69 7.12
C LYS A 160 16.58 -5.09 7.61
N ILE A 161 17.60 -5.93 7.78
CA ILE A 161 17.43 -7.33 8.20
C ILE A 161 16.66 -7.44 9.52
N ASP A 162 16.89 -6.54 10.48
CA ASP A 162 16.19 -6.58 11.77
C ASP A 162 14.69 -6.29 11.64
N GLN A 163 14.30 -5.42 10.70
CA GLN A 163 12.90 -5.19 10.37
C GLN A 163 12.30 -6.40 9.63
N LEU A 164 13.06 -6.98 8.69
CA LEU A 164 12.64 -8.19 7.97
C LEU A 164 12.43 -9.40 8.89
N LYS A 165 13.21 -9.55 9.95
CA LYS A 165 12.98 -10.61 10.96
C LYS A 165 11.59 -10.50 11.61
N LEU A 166 11.10 -9.29 11.83
CA LEU A 166 9.80 -9.04 12.47
C LEU A 166 8.62 -9.27 11.51
N MET A 167 8.75 -8.84 10.25
CA MET A 167 7.63 -8.84 9.29
C MET A 167 7.67 -10.02 8.29
N GLY A 168 8.85 -10.52 7.95
CA GLY A 168 9.07 -11.50 6.89
C GLY A 168 8.31 -12.81 7.07
N PRO A 169 8.33 -13.46 8.26
CA PRO A 169 7.58 -14.70 8.49
C PRO A 169 6.06 -14.52 8.33
N VAL A 170 5.53 -13.39 8.82
CA VAL A 170 4.09 -13.06 8.76
C VAL A 170 3.66 -12.80 7.32
N ILE A 171 4.45 -12.00 6.59
CA ILE A 171 4.19 -11.69 5.18
C ILE A 171 4.29 -12.97 4.33
N LEU A 172 5.31 -13.80 4.53
CA LEU A 172 5.45 -15.06 3.80
C LEU A 172 4.25 -15.98 4.01
N SER A 173 3.81 -16.19 5.27
CA SER A 173 2.63 -16.99 5.57
C SER A 173 1.40 -16.47 4.83
N GLY A 174 1.24 -15.16 4.78
CA GLY A 174 0.17 -14.54 4.04
C GLY A 174 0.29 -14.71 2.51
N ILE A 175 1.49 -14.56 1.93
CA ILE A 175 1.72 -14.80 0.49
C ILE A 175 1.31 -16.23 0.13
N MET A 176 1.69 -17.22 0.95
CA MET A 176 1.33 -18.62 0.74
C MET A 176 -0.19 -18.81 0.73
N LYS A 177 -0.89 -18.27 1.74
CA LYS A 177 -2.35 -18.30 1.78
C LYS A 177 -2.98 -17.59 0.58
N SER A 178 -2.37 -16.51 0.10
CA SER A 178 -2.86 -15.81 -1.07
C SER A 178 -2.74 -16.69 -2.31
N LEU A 179 -1.59 -17.33 -2.54
CA LEU A 179 -1.36 -18.21 -3.68
C LEU A 179 -2.27 -19.45 -3.67
N ASP A 180 -2.51 -20.05 -2.51
CA ASP A 180 -3.40 -21.21 -2.35
C ASP A 180 -4.87 -20.89 -2.72
N ASN A 181 -5.30 -19.64 -2.48
CA ASN A 181 -6.66 -19.18 -2.75
C ASN A 181 -6.85 -18.65 -4.18
N TYR A 182 -5.79 -18.58 -5.01
CA TYR A 182 -5.92 -18.13 -6.40
C TYR A 182 -6.27 -19.31 -7.31
N PRO A 183 -7.47 -19.32 -7.94
CA PRO A 183 -7.79 -20.34 -8.91
C PRO A 183 -6.81 -20.27 -10.09
N SER A 184 -6.33 -21.42 -10.55
CA SER A 184 -5.40 -21.57 -11.69
C SER A 184 -5.99 -21.10 -13.03
N SER A 185 -7.26 -20.69 -13.07
CA SER A 185 -8.06 -20.51 -14.29
C SER A 185 -8.41 -19.07 -14.67
N GLU A 186 -7.93 -18.02 -13.99
CA GLU A 186 -8.38 -16.65 -14.30
C GLU A 186 -7.50 -15.90 -15.32
N ALA A 187 -8.15 -15.43 -16.38
CA ALA A 187 -7.62 -14.56 -17.44
C ALA A 187 -7.33 -13.11 -16.97
N ASP A 188 -7.51 -12.79 -15.69
CA ASP A 188 -7.30 -11.45 -15.15
C ASP A 188 -5.80 -11.11 -15.14
N ALA A 189 -5.42 -10.06 -15.87
CA ALA A 189 -4.06 -9.54 -15.90
C ALA A 189 -3.59 -9.14 -14.49
N SER A 190 -4.48 -8.62 -13.64
CA SER A 190 -4.14 -8.22 -12.28
C SER A 190 -3.81 -9.42 -11.39
N ALA A 191 -4.53 -10.54 -11.53
CA ALA A 191 -4.22 -11.77 -10.79
C ALA A 191 -2.85 -12.35 -11.18
N ARG A 192 -2.51 -12.30 -12.47
CA ARG A 192 -1.17 -12.70 -12.94
C ARG A 192 -0.06 -11.82 -12.37
N GLU A 193 -0.26 -10.50 -12.32
CA GLU A 193 0.71 -9.57 -11.72
C GLU A 193 0.87 -9.81 -10.21
N VAL A 194 -0.21 -10.08 -9.48
CA VAL A 194 -0.13 -10.47 -8.05
C VAL A 194 0.70 -11.74 -7.88
N LYS A 195 0.48 -12.77 -8.71
CA LYS A 195 1.29 -14.01 -8.68
C LYS A 195 2.76 -13.73 -8.99
N THR A 196 3.04 -12.92 -10.01
CA THR A 196 4.40 -12.51 -10.37
C THR A 196 5.12 -11.90 -9.17
N TYR A 197 4.51 -10.90 -8.53
CA TYR A 197 5.12 -10.25 -7.37
C TYR A 197 5.21 -11.19 -6.16
N ALA A 198 4.26 -12.12 -5.99
CA ALA A 198 4.30 -13.11 -4.91
C ALA A 198 5.51 -14.05 -5.05
N PHE A 199 5.74 -14.62 -6.23
CA PHE A 199 6.91 -15.47 -6.46
C PHE A 199 8.22 -14.69 -6.38
N GLN A 200 8.25 -13.46 -6.90
CA GLN A 200 9.41 -12.57 -6.75
C GLN A 200 9.71 -12.28 -5.28
N ALA A 201 8.68 -12.02 -4.47
CA ALA A 201 8.83 -11.78 -3.04
C ALA A 201 9.36 -13.04 -2.32
N ILE A 202 8.88 -14.24 -2.68
CA ILE A 202 9.42 -15.51 -2.14
C ILE A 202 10.91 -15.64 -2.46
N GLY A 203 11.31 -15.43 -3.72
CA GLY A 203 12.72 -15.52 -4.12
C GLY A 203 13.62 -14.53 -3.38
N LEU A 204 13.21 -13.25 -3.30
CA LEU A 204 13.95 -12.23 -2.55
C LEU A 204 14.08 -12.57 -1.07
N LEU A 205 13.00 -13.09 -0.47
CA LEU A 205 13.01 -13.47 0.93
C LEU A 205 13.92 -14.69 1.17
N ALA A 206 13.96 -15.65 0.24
CA ALA A 206 14.87 -16.80 0.31
C ALA A 206 16.34 -16.36 0.28
N GLN A 207 16.70 -15.43 -0.62
CA GLN A 207 18.06 -14.88 -0.68
C GLN A 207 18.44 -14.12 0.59
N ARG A 208 17.53 -13.29 1.12
CA ARG A 208 17.84 -12.41 2.27
C ARG A 208 17.68 -13.08 3.63
N MET A 209 16.83 -14.10 3.73
CA MET A 209 16.53 -14.83 4.96
C MET A 209 16.45 -16.34 4.70
N PRO A 210 17.56 -17.00 4.30
CA PRO A 210 17.56 -18.42 3.94
C PRO A 210 17.14 -19.34 5.10
N HIS A 211 17.46 -18.93 6.34
CA HIS A 211 17.06 -19.65 7.55
C HIS A 211 15.53 -19.85 7.68
N LEU A 212 14.72 -18.96 7.09
CA LEU A 212 13.25 -19.07 7.11
C LEU A 212 12.75 -20.25 6.25
N PHE A 213 13.55 -20.71 5.31
CA PHE A 213 13.19 -21.73 4.33
C PHE A 213 13.78 -23.11 4.65
N ARG A 214 14.88 -23.19 5.40
CA ARG A 214 15.54 -24.47 5.75
C ARG A 214 14.59 -25.53 6.33
N GLU A 215 13.63 -25.12 7.15
CA GLU A 215 12.67 -26.03 7.78
C GLU A 215 11.37 -26.22 6.96
N LYS A 216 11.19 -25.49 5.86
CA LYS A 216 9.97 -25.45 5.05
C LYS A 216 10.10 -26.23 3.75
N ILE A 217 10.35 -27.53 3.86
CA ILE A 217 10.57 -28.44 2.72
C ILE A 217 9.38 -28.45 1.75
N ASP A 218 8.17 -28.11 2.23
CA ASP A 218 6.94 -28.00 1.43
C ASP A 218 6.99 -26.89 0.37
N MET A 219 7.90 -25.92 0.49
CA MET A 219 8.06 -24.85 -0.49
C MET A 219 8.61 -25.33 -1.84
N SER A 220 9.50 -26.33 -1.81
CA SER A 220 10.11 -26.88 -3.02
C SER A 220 9.08 -27.51 -3.97
N PRO A 221 8.27 -28.50 -3.55
CA PRO A 221 7.27 -29.10 -4.45
C PRO A 221 6.23 -28.09 -4.94
N ARG A 222 5.89 -27.07 -4.15
CA ARG A 222 4.98 -25.99 -4.56
C ARG A 222 5.54 -25.17 -5.71
N LEU A 223 6.81 -24.77 -5.66
CA LEU A 223 7.44 -24.04 -6.76
C LEU A 223 7.59 -24.91 -8.02
N PHE A 224 7.96 -26.19 -7.88
CA PHE A 224 8.02 -27.11 -9.02
C PHE A 224 6.65 -27.35 -9.66
N HIS A 225 5.59 -27.43 -8.87
CA HIS A 225 4.23 -27.51 -9.39
C HIS A 225 3.83 -26.24 -10.14
N ALA A 226 4.16 -25.05 -9.60
CA ALA A 226 3.92 -23.78 -10.28
C ALA A 226 4.71 -23.67 -11.60
N LEU A 227 5.94 -24.20 -11.68
CA LEU A 227 6.71 -24.24 -12.94
C LEU A 227 6.02 -25.04 -14.04
N LYS A 228 5.35 -26.13 -13.67
CA LYS A 228 4.64 -27.01 -14.60
C LYS A 228 3.38 -26.35 -15.15
N ASP A 229 2.62 -25.70 -14.27
CA ASP A 229 1.24 -25.31 -14.58
C ASP A 229 1.12 -23.86 -15.08
N GLU A 230 2.02 -22.96 -14.68
CA GLU A 230 1.88 -21.54 -14.98
C GLU A 230 2.24 -21.17 -16.43
N SER A 231 1.83 -19.98 -16.87
CA SER A 231 2.13 -19.45 -18.20
C SER A 231 3.62 -19.09 -18.38
N GLN A 232 4.11 -19.06 -19.63
CA GLN A 232 5.52 -18.78 -19.95
C GLN A 232 6.13 -17.54 -19.26
N PRO A 233 5.49 -16.35 -19.21
CA PRO A 233 6.09 -15.20 -18.52
C PRO A 233 6.20 -15.40 -17.00
N LEU A 234 5.25 -16.12 -16.39
CA LEU A 234 5.27 -16.39 -14.96
C LEU A 234 6.28 -17.48 -14.60
N ARG A 235 6.48 -18.48 -15.49
CA ARG A 235 7.49 -19.54 -15.28
C ARG A 235 8.88 -18.97 -15.05
N PHE A 236 9.29 -17.94 -15.79
CA PHE A 236 10.60 -17.31 -15.59
C PHE A 236 10.76 -16.81 -14.14
N VAL A 237 9.76 -16.13 -13.60
CA VAL A 237 9.78 -15.61 -12.22
C VAL A 237 9.78 -16.74 -11.19
N VAL A 238 9.03 -17.81 -11.45
CA VAL A 238 9.04 -19.00 -10.60
C VAL A 238 10.40 -19.71 -10.67
N GLN A 239 11.07 -19.75 -11.82
CA GLN A 239 12.42 -20.32 -11.97
C GLN A 239 13.41 -19.56 -11.08
N GLU A 240 13.44 -18.24 -11.18
CA GLU A 240 14.31 -17.39 -10.34
C GLU A 240 14.04 -17.59 -8.84
N ALA A 241 12.77 -17.69 -8.45
CA ALA A 241 12.38 -17.99 -7.08
C ALA A 241 12.84 -19.39 -6.64
N THR A 242 12.81 -20.37 -7.54
CA THR A 242 13.24 -21.75 -7.28
C THR A 242 14.75 -21.83 -7.12
N ILE A 243 15.53 -21.12 -7.95
CA ILE A 243 16.98 -21.03 -7.83
C ILE A 243 17.35 -20.41 -6.48
N SER A 244 16.72 -19.28 -6.15
CA SER A 244 16.91 -18.60 -4.86
C SER A 244 16.56 -19.49 -3.66
N LEU A 245 15.52 -20.31 -3.78
CA LEU A 245 15.14 -21.27 -2.76
C LEU A 245 16.16 -22.42 -2.65
N ALA A 246 16.70 -22.89 -3.77
CA ALA A 246 17.71 -23.95 -3.79
C ALA A 246 19.01 -23.52 -3.10
N GLU A 247 19.41 -22.26 -3.23
CA GLU A 247 20.56 -21.69 -2.51
C GLU A 247 20.32 -21.56 -0.99
N ALA A 248 19.05 -21.47 -0.57
CA ALA A 248 18.68 -21.30 0.82
C ALA A 248 18.62 -22.63 1.62
N TYR A 249 18.43 -23.76 0.92
CA TYR A 249 18.48 -25.11 1.48
C TYR A 249 19.91 -25.58 1.70
#